data_AF-A0A319D7Z3-F1
#
_entry.id   AF-A0A319D7Z3-F1
#
_cell.length_a   1.000
_cell.length_b   1.000
_cell.length_c   1.000
_cell.angle_alpha   90.00
_cell.angle_beta   90.00
_cell.angle_gamma   90.00
#
_symmetry.space_group_name_H-M   'P 1'
#
loop_
_entity.id
_entity.type
_entity.pdbx_description
1 polymer ?
#
loop_
_entity_poly.entity_id
_entity_poly.type
_entity_poly.pdbx_seq_one_letter_code
_entity_poly.pdbx_strand_id
1 'polypeptide(L)'
;MASAGLLSGPARGVDITETVDATALFKNLASVEYSAVEVTAAFCKRAAIARGASEFLGSAAASLTSSLRQIESLVKHVGAKYAFVRLLRDSRHLQANTLGHWFTWLGINFLLGAAAFIVAEAVPVLNYLLALASAVCFAPFSLVFPPLLWMYDQKGCGVRSAGQKVKRGLHAVIVAVGILMIVGGIYSVAISIRNAFADGDISRVFDCRDNSGFSS
;
A
#
# COMPACT_ATOMS: atom_id res chain seq x y z
N MET A 1 6.76 23.72 59.06
CA MET A 1 7.06 24.66 57.97
C MET A 1 8.01 23.98 56.99
N ALA A 2 7.49 23.48 55.88
CA ALA A 2 8.22 23.31 54.63
C ALA A 2 7.15 23.13 53.55
N SER A 3 6.77 24.26 52.97
CA SER A 3 6.01 24.33 51.75
C SER A 3 6.79 23.61 50.64
N ALA A 4 6.52 22.32 50.44
CA ALA A 4 6.93 21.59 49.24
C ALA A 4 5.75 21.59 48.25
N GLY A 5 5.23 22.79 48.00
CA GLY A 5 4.19 23.02 47.01
C GLY A 5 4.76 22.91 45.61
N LEU A 6 4.03 22.18 44.76
CA LEU A 6 3.94 22.31 43.31
C LEU A 6 5.16 22.03 42.41
N LEU A 7 6.38 21.84 42.92
CA LEU A 7 7.56 21.54 42.09
C LEU A 7 8.28 20.27 42.57
N SER A 8 7.59 19.13 42.62
CA SER A 8 8.29 17.84 42.68
C SER A 8 9.17 17.73 41.45
N GLY A 9 10.50 17.71 41.65
CA GLY A 9 11.46 17.63 40.56
C GLY A 9 11.19 16.43 39.64
N PRO A 10 11.59 16.51 38.35
CA PRO A 10 11.25 15.51 37.33
C PRO A 10 11.60 14.07 37.73
N ALA A 11 12.65 13.87 38.53
CA ALA A 11 13.08 12.55 39.02
C ALA A 11 12.06 11.87 39.96
N ARG A 12 11.42 12.62 40.87
CA ARG A 12 10.46 12.07 41.85
C ARG A 12 9.16 11.63 41.19
N GLY A 13 8.73 12.33 40.13
CA GLY A 13 7.56 11.94 39.35
C GLY A 13 7.80 10.69 38.50
N VAL A 14 9.02 10.48 38.01
CA VAL A 14 9.39 9.28 37.25
C VAL A 14 9.33 8.04 38.15
N ASP A 15 9.95 8.11 39.33
CA ASP A 15 9.98 7.03 40.33
C ASP A 15 8.57 6.51 40.68
N ILE A 16 7.63 7.43 40.95
CA ILE A 16 6.22 7.11 41.21
C ILE A 16 5.55 6.41 40.02
N THR A 17 5.84 6.84 38.79
CA THR A 17 5.21 6.25 37.58
C THR A 17 5.87 4.96 37.09
N GLU A 18 7.08 4.65 37.57
CA GLU A 18 7.82 3.43 37.25
C GLU A 18 7.50 2.30 38.23
N THR A 19 7.04 2.62 39.45
CA THR A 19 6.52 1.60 40.38
C THR A 19 5.27 0.91 39.83
N VAL A 20 5.43 -0.32 39.36
CA VAL A 20 4.35 -1.15 38.76
C VAL A 20 3.55 -1.90 39.84
N ASP A 21 4.12 -2.08 41.04
CA ASP A 21 3.45 -2.73 42.17
C ASP A 21 2.62 -1.73 42.97
N ALA A 22 1.30 -1.89 42.90
CA ALA A 22 0.35 -1.08 43.66
C ALA A 22 0.56 -1.21 45.18
N THR A 23 1.05 -2.37 45.66
CA THR A 23 1.25 -2.66 47.09
C THR A 23 2.38 -1.82 47.67
N ALA A 24 3.49 -1.68 46.94
CA ALA A 24 4.59 -0.80 47.28
C ALA A 24 4.17 0.68 47.31
N LEU A 25 3.35 1.10 46.34
CA LEU A 25 2.81 2.46 46.28
C LEU A 25 1.91 2.77 47.49
N PHE A 26 1.02 1.85 47.86
CA PHE A 26 0.15 1.99 49.04
C PHE A 26 0.94 2.02 50.35
N LYS A 27 2.01 1.23 50.46
CA LYS A 27 2.89 1.24 51.62
C LYS A 27 3.57 2.61 51.80
N ASN A 28 4.01 3.23 50.70
CA ASN A 28 4.66 4.54 50.72
C ASN A 28 3.68 5.71 50.93
N LEU A 29 2.40 5.52 50.56
CA LEU A 29 1.31 6.42 50.94
C LEU A 29 0.99 6.31 52.44
N ALA A 30 0.98 5.08 52.99
CA ALA A 30 0.72 4.82 54.40
C ALA A 30 1.85 5.34 55.31
N SER A 31 3.10 5.38 54.83
CA SER A 31 4.24 5.98 55.53
C SER A 31 4.32 7.52 55.41
N VAL A 32 3.36 8.17 54.74
CA VAL A 32 3.33 9.62 54.46
C VAL A 32 4.55 10.10 53.66
N GLU A 33 5.21 9.19 52.96
CA GLU A 33 6.39 9.47 52.13
C GLU A 33 5.99 10.13 50.79
N TYR A 34 4.80 9.78 50.28
CA TYR A 34 4.14 10.42 49.14
C TYR A 34 2.74 10.94 49.52
N SER A 35 2.34 12.05 48.91
CA SER A 35 0.95 12.54 49.01
C SER A 35 0.09 11.99 47.87
N ALA A 36 -1.18 11.67 48.15
CA ALA A 36 -2.14 11.20 47.15
C ALA A 36 -2.30 12.18 45.96
N VAL A 37 -2.14 13.48 46.23
CA VAL A 37 -2.18 14.53 45.20
C VAL A 37 -0.96 14.47 44.28
N GLU A 38 0.23 14.18 44.81
CA GLU A 38 1.47 14.04 44.01
C GLU A 38 1.40 12.82 43.09
N VAL A 39 0.92 11.69 43.62
CA VAL A 39 0.73 10.46 42.84
C VAL A 39 -0.27 10.70 41.71
N THR A 40 -1.44 11.27 42.03
CA THR A 40 -2.46 11.59 41.03
C THR A 40 -1.92 12.57 39.97
N ALA A 41 -1.18 13.61 40.38
CA ALA A 41 -0.58 14.56 39.45
C ALA A 41 0.47 13.92 38.53
N ALA A 42 1.30 13.01 39.04
CA ALA A 42 2.30 12.29 38.25
C ALA A 42 1.66 11.39 37.19
N PHE A 43 0.65 10.59 37.57
CA PHE A 43 -0.10 9.75 36.63
C PHE A 43 -0.89 10.58 35.62
N CYS A 44 -1.58 11.64 36.05
CA CYS A 44 -2.29 12.55 35.16
C CYS A 44 -1.35 13.25 34.15
N LYS A 45 -0.14 13.64 34.57
CA LYS A 45 0.86 14.27 33.69
C LYS A 45 1.37 13.28 32.63
N ARG A 46 1.69 12.04 33.02
CA ARG A 46 2.11 10.99 32.08
C ARG A 46 0.98 10.60 31.12
N ALA A 47 -0.26 10.52 31.61
CA ALA A 47 -1.44 10.27 30.80
C ALA A 47 -1.73 11.42 29.81
N ALA A 48 -1.55 12.68 30.21
CA ALA A 48 -1.70 13.83 29.34
C ALA A 48 -0.64 13.86 28.22
N ILE A 49 0.63 13.55 28.56
CA ILE A 49 1.71 13.42 27.57
C ILE A 49 1.42 12.25 26.60
N ALA A 50 0.96 11.12 27.11
CA ALA A 50 0.59 9.96 26.29
C ALA A 50 -0.59 10.26 25.35
N ARG A 51 -1.62 10.99 25.84
CA ARG A 51 -2.76 11.44 25.01
C ARG A 51 -2.31 12.39 23.91
N GLY A 52 -1.47 13.37 24.24
CA GLY A 52 -0.88 14.27 23.24
C GLY A 52 -0.07 13.54 22.17
N ALA A 53 0.71 12.53 22.58
CA ALA A 53 1.44 11.67 21.64
C ALA A 53 0.50 10.86 20.74
N SER A 54 -0.57 10.27 21.29
CA SER A 54 -1.55 9.52 20.52
C SER A 54 -2.34 10.38 19.54
N GLU A 55 -2.70 11.62 19.92
CA GLU A 55 -3.41 12.57 19.06
C GLU A 55 -2.51 13.08 17.94
N PHE A 56 -1.24 13.34 18.24
CA PHE A 56 -0.25 13.71 17.23
C PHE A 56 -0.02 12.59 16.21
N LEU A 57 0.17 11.35 16.67
CA LEU A 57 0.29 10.17 15.80
C LEU A 57 -0.97 9.95 14.97
N GLY A 58 -2.16 10.11 15.56
CA GLY A 58 -3.44 10.01 14.86
C GLY A 58 -3.64 11.07 13.79
N SER A 59 -3.32 12.33 14.11
CA SER A 59 -3.40 13.46 13.17
C SER A 59 -2.39 13.34 12.02
N ALA A 60 -1.17 12.87 12.32
CA ALA A 60 -0.15 12.59 11.31
C ALA A 60 -0.60 11.46 10.37
N ALA A 61 -1.12 10.36 10.91
CA ALA A 61 -1.66 9.26 10.11
C ALA A 61 -2.88 9.69 9.27
N ALA A 62 -3.78 10.51 9.83
CA ALA A 62 -4.93 11.06 9.11
C ALA A 62 -4.52 12.01 7.96
N SER A 63 -3.48 12.82 8.19
CA SER A 63 -2.92 13.73 7.17
C SER A 63 -2.22 12.97 6.04
N LEU A 64 -1.50 11.90 6.38
CA LEU A 64 -0.87 11.01 5.40
C LEU A 64 -1.93 10.26 4.57
N THR A 65 -2.94 9.68 5.22
CA THR A 65 -4.01 8.95 4.53
C THR A 65 -4.87 9.86 3.65
N SER A 66 -5.16 11.10 4.07
CA SER A 66 -5.88 12.06 3.24
C SER A 66 -5.06 12.50 2.03
N SER A 67 -3.75 12.69 2.19
CA SER A 67 -2.84 13.02 1.08
C SER A 67 -2.74 11.87 0.07
N LEU A 68 -2.63 10.62 0.54
CA LEU A 68 -2.61 9.44 -0.32
C LEU A 68 -3.92 9.26 -1.11
N ARG A 69 -5.07 9.48 -0.46
CA ARG A 69 -6.39 9.43 -1.14
C ARG A 69 -6.51 10.45 -2.27
N GLN A 70 -5.93 11.65 -2.11
CA GLN A 70 -5.91 12.64 -3.20
C GLN A 70 -5.09 12.13 -4.39
N ILE A 71 -3.92 11.56 -4.15
CA ILE A 71 -3.06 11.01 -5.20
C ILE A 71 -3.78 9.89 -5.96
N GLU A 72 -4.47 8.99 -5.27
CA GLU A 72 -5.26 7.93 -5.92
C GLU A 72 -6.36 8.47 -6.84
N SER A 73 -7.09 9.49 -6.38
CA SER A 73 -8.13 10.15 -7.18
C SER A 73 -7.55 10.80 -8.43
N LEU A 74 -6.43 11.50 -8.28
CA LEU A 74 -5.74 12.15 -9.39
C LEU A 74 -5.28 11.13 -10.44
N VAL A 75 -4.66 10.03 -10.02
CA VAL A 75 -4.17 9.00 -10.96
C VAL A 75 -5.33 8.36 -11.73
N LYS A 76 -6.44 8.01 -11.04
CA LYS A 76 -7.64 7.46 -11.70
C LYS A 76 -8.26 8.44 -12.68
N HIS A 77 -8.43 9.70 -12.27
CA HIS A 77 -9.05 10.72 -13.10
C HIS A 77 -8.18 11.09 -14.32
N VAL A 78 -6.86 11.22 -14.13
CA VAL A 78 -5.91 11.47 -15.21
C VAL A 78 -5.91 10.30 -16.20
N GLY A 79 -5.92 9.06 -15.71
CA GLY A 79 -6.03 7.87 -16.56
C GLY A 79 -7.32 7.85 -17.39
N ALA A 80 -8.46 8.09 -16.76
CA ALA A 80 -9.76 8.15 -17.44
C ALA A 80 -9.80 9.28 -18.49
N LYS A 81 -9.30 10.47 -18.15
CA LYS A 81 -9.25 11.62 -19.07
C LYS A 81 -8.28 11.40 -20.22
N TYR A 82 -7.16 10.74 -19.98
CA TYR A 82 -6.23 10.35 -21.03
C TYR A 82 -6.89 9.37 -22.03
N ALA A 83 -7.55 8.33 -21.54
CA ALA A 83 -8.30 7.39 -22.36
C ALA A 83 -9.41 8.09 -23.16
N PHE A 84 -10.15 9.00 -22.50
CA PHE A 84 -11.22 9.79 -23.11
C PHE A 84 -10.71 10.65 -24.28
N VAL A 85 -9.62 11.40 -24.07
CA VAL A 85 -9.01 12.24 -25.11
C VAL A 85 -8.46 11.41 -26.26
N ARG A 86 -7.91 10.22 -25.98
CA ARG A 86 -7.39 9.32 -27.02
C ARG A 86 -8.50 8.68 -27.86
N LEU A 87 -9.59 8.26 -27.23
CA LEU A 87 -10.72 7.62 -27.91
C LEU A 87 -11.53 8.61 -28.75
N LEU A 88 -11.73 9.84 -28.26
CA LEU A 88 -12.49 10.89 -28.96
C LEU A 88 -11.60 11.83 -29.77
N ARG A 89 -10.31 11.48 -29.94
CA ARG A 89 -9.36 12.28 -30.72
C ARG A 89 -9.92 12.48 -32.13
N ASP A 90 -9.78 13.70 -32.65
CA ASP A 90 -10.26 14.12 -33.98
C ASP A 90 -11.80 14.08 -34.16
N SER A 91 -12.57 13.95 -33.07
CA SER A 91 -14.04 14.01 -33.12
C SER A 91 -14.59 15.32 -32.53
N ARG A 92 -15.71 15.81 -33.09
CA ARG A 92 -16.49 16.94 -32.51
C ARG A 92 -17.04 16.65 -31.11
N HIS A 93 -17.12 15.38 -30.73
CA HIS A 93 -17.65 14.93 -29.44
C HIS A 93 -16.72 15.24 -28.27
N LEU A 94 -15.44 15.58 -28.53
CA LEU A 94 -14.46 15.85 -27.47
C LEU A 94 -14.81 17.11 -26.66
N GLN A 95 -15.26 18.18 -27.32
CA GLN A 95 -15.60 19.46 -26.69
C GLN A 95 -17.10 19.79 -26.71
N ALA A 96 -17.89 19.17 -27.59
CA ALA A 96 -19.33 19.41 -27.64
C ALA A 96 -20.09 18.47 -26.69
N ASN A 97 -21.03 19.03 -25.93
CA ASN A 97 -21.99 18.30 -25.09
C ASN A 97 -22.95 17.46 -25.97
N THR A 98 -22.48 16.30 -26.38
CA THR A 98 -23.21 15.36 -27.23
C THR A 98 -23.43 14.05 -26.48
N LEU A 99 -24.41 13.25 -26.88
CA LEU A 99 -24.64 11.95 -26.23
C LEU A 99 -23.39 11.06 -26.29
N GLY A 100 -22.64 11.08 -27.40
CA GLY A 100 -21.37 10.35 -27.53
C GLY A 100 -20.29 10.77 -26.53
N HIS A 101 -20.25 12.05 -26.15
CA HIS A 101 -19.38 12.55 -25.08
C HIS A 101 -19.74 11.89 -23.74
N TRP A 102 -21.02 11.96 -23.36
CA TRP A 102 -21.51 11.42 -22.09
C TRP A 102 -21.37 9.90 -22.00
N PHE A 103 -21.74 9.17 -23.06
CA PHE A 103 -21.61 7.71 -23.09
C PHE A 103 -20.15 7.27 -22.97
N THR A 104 -19.23 7.94 -23.68
CA THR A 104 -17.82 7.56 -23.60
C THR A 104 -17.22 7.93 -22.24
N TRP A 105 -17.58 9.08 -21.68
CA TRP A 105 -17.15 9.49 -20.34
C TRP A 105 -17.64 8.51 -19.27
N LEU A 106 -18.94 8.24 -19.23
CA LEU A 106 -19.54 7.32 -18.27
C LEU A 106 -19.04 5.89 -18.49
N GLY A 107 -18.91 5.44 -19.74
CA GLY A 107 -18.40 4.12 -20.08
C GLY A 107 -16.97 3.88 -19.58
N ILE A 108 -16.05 4.83 -19.77
CA ILE A 108 -14.68 4.72 -19.27
C ILE A 108 -14.65 4.68 -17.74
N ASN A 109 -15.41 5.54 -17.08
CA ASN A 109 -15.47 5.56 -15.61
C ASN A 109 -16.10 4.27 -15.06
N PHE A 110 -17.15 3.76 -15.70
CA PHE A 110 -17.80 2.49 -15.34
C PHE A 110 -16.86 1.31 -15.53
N LEU A 111 -16.14 1.23 -16.66
CA LEU A 111 -15.16 0.16 -16.90
C LEU A 111 -14.02 0.18 -15.88
N LEU A 112 -13.50 1.37 -15.55
CA LEU A 112 -12.46 1.51 -14.54
C LEU A 112 -12.99 1.14 -13.14
N GLY A 113 -14.23 1.50 -12.83
CA GLY A 113 -14.92 1.09 -11.60
C GLY A 113 -15.17 -0.42 -11.52
N ALA A 114 -15.59 -1.04 -12.63
CA ALA A 114 -15.80 -2.48 -12.72
C ALA A 114 -14.48 -3.25 -12.55
N ALA A 115 -13.39 -2.77 -13.15
CA ALA A 115 -12.07 -3.34 -12.93
C ALA A 115 -11.63 -3.24 -11.46
N ALA A 116 -11.88 -2.10 -10.80
CA ALA A 116 -11.61 -1.93 -9.38
C ALA A 116 -12.46 -2.85 -8.50
N PHE A 117 -13.73 -3.06 -8.85
CA PHE A 117 -14.62 -3.99 -8.17
C PHE A 117 -14.11 -5.44 -8.27
N ILE A 118 -13.69 -5.87 -9.45
CA ILE A 118 -13.11 -7.22 -9.64
C ILE A 118 -11.86 -7.40 -8.76
N VAL A 119 -10.99 -6.39 -8.67
CA VAL A 119 -9.80 -6.45 -7.81
C VAL A 119 -10.18 -6.47 -6.32
N ALA A 120 -11.25 -5.78 -5.92
CA ALA A 120 -11.75 -5.79 -4.55
C ALA A 120 -12.30 -7.17 -4.14
N GLU A 121 -13.03 -7.85 -5.03
CA GLU A 121 -13.49 -9.24 -4.78
C GLU A 121 -12.33 -10.25 -4.79
N ALA A 122 -11.20 -9.89 -5.41
CA ALA A 122 -10.03 -10.74 -5.46
C ALA A 122 -9.06 -10.58 -4.27
N VAL A 123 -9.44 -9.82 -3.23
CA VAL A 123 -8.67 -9.71 -1.96
C VAL A 123 -8.16 -11.06 -1.42
N PRO A 124 -8.92 -12.18 -1.38
CA PRO A 124 -8.41 -13.46 -0.90
C PRO A 124 -7.27 -14.04 -1.76
N VAL A 125 -7.08 -13.56 -2.99
CA VAL A 125 -6.05 -14.03 -3.95
C VAL A 125 -5.15 -12.91 -4.47
N LEU A 126 -5.17 -11.74 -3.82
CA LEU A 126 -4.50 -10.52 -4.29
C LEU A 126 -3.00 -10.75 -4.52
N ASN A 127 -2.37 -11.58 -3.70
CA ASN A 127 -0.95 -11.92 -3.84
C ASN A 127 -0.63 -12.56 -5.19
N TYR A 128 -1.49 -13.46 -5.69
CA TYR A 128 -1.33 -14.08 -7.00
C TYR A 128 -1.53 -13.07 -8.13
N LEU A 129 -2.52 -12.17 -7.99
CA LEU A 129 -2.77 -11.12 -8.99
C LEU A 129 -1.63 -10.10 -9.07
N LEU A 130 -1.10 -9.65 -7.93
CA LEU A 130 0.03 -8.73 -7.88
C LEU A 130 1.30 -9.37 -8.42
N ALA A 131 1.55 -10.65 -8.11
CA ALA A 131 2.65 -11.41 -8.69
C ALA A 131 2.52 -11.54 -10.21
N LEU A 132 1.32 -11.82 -10.73
CA LEU A 132 1.08 -11.91 -12.17
C LEU A 132 1.23 -10.55 -12.85
N ALA A 133 0.61 -9.50 -12.30
CA ALA A 133 0.67 -8.15 -12.84
C ALA A 133 2.10 -7.60 -12.86
N SER A 134 2.88 -7.84 -11.81
CA SER A 134 4.30 -7.45 -11.78
C SER A 134 5.13 -8.26 -12.80
N ALA A 135 4.92 -9.57 -12.93
CA ALA A 135 5.62 -10.37 -13.94
C ALA A 135 5.32 -9.91 -15.37
N VAL A 136 4.07 -9.57 -15.68
CA VAL A 136 3.65 -9.16 -17.04
C VAL A 136 3.98 -7.71 -17.35
N CYS A 137 3.91 -6.80 -16.37
CA CYS A 137 4.15 -5.38 -16.60
C CYS A 137 5.61 -5.00 -16.31
N PHE A 138 6.12 -5.30 -15.11
CA PHE A 138 7.42 -4.80 -14.69
C PHE A 138 8.58 -5.42 -15.47
N ALA A 139 8.57 -6.73 -15.68
CA ALA A 139 9.65 -7.44 -16.36
C ALA A 139 9.89 -6.94 -17.81
N PRO A 140 8.88 -6.78 -18.69
CA PRO A 140 9.15 -6.26 -20.02
C PRO A 140 9.55 -4.78 -20.03
N PHE A 141 8.93 -3.93 -19.20
CA PHE A 141 9.25 -2.51 -19.16
C PHE A 141 10.64 -2.22 -18.59
N SER A 142 11.10 -3.02 -17.62
CA SER A 142 12.38 -2.79 -16.94
C SER A 142 13.54 -3.57 -17.56
N LEU A 143 13.32 -4.85 -17.93
CA LEU A 143 14.40 -5.77 -18.32
C LEU A 143 14.43 -6.10 -19.82
N VAL A 144 13.33 -5.92 -20.55
CA VAL A 144 13.27 -6.32 -21.98
C VAL A 144 13.36 -5.11 -22.90
N PHE A 145 12.51 -4.09 -22.73
CA PHE A 145 12.48 -2.94 -23.64
C PHE A 145 13.75 -2.07 -23.61
N PRO A 146 14.30 -1.66 -22.45
CA PRO A 146 15.49 -0.79 -22.43
C PRO A 146 16.72 -1.41 -23.13
N PRO A 147 17.10 -2.68 -22.88
CA PRO A 147 18.22 -3.30 -23.61
C PRO A 147 17.91 -3.58 -25.08
N LEU A 148 16.67 -3.91 -25.45
CA LEU A 148 16.28 -4.06 -26.86
C LEU A 148 16.43 -2.73 -27.63
N LEU A 149 15.99 -1.62 -27.04
CA LEU A 149 16.13 -0.28 -27.61
C LEU A 149 17.60 0.11 -27.78
N TRP A 150 18.42 -0.13 -26.75
CA TRP A 150 19.87 0.12 -26.81
C TRP A 150 20.55 -0.71 -27.91
N MET A 151 20.14 -1.97 -28.09
CA MET A 151 20.65 -2.82 -29.16
C MET A 151 20.16 -2.37 -30.54
N TYR A 152 18.94 -1.84 -30.66
CA TYR A 152 18.39 -1.27 -31.90
C TYR A 152 19.17 -0.04 -32.36
N ASP A 153 19.43 0.90 -31.44
CA ASP A 153 20.15 2.14 -31.72
C ASP A 153 21.58 1.89 -32.22
N GLN A 154 22.26 0.87 -31.67
CA GLN A 154 23.62 0.53 -32.09
C GLN A 154 23.72 -0.32 -33.35
N LYS A 155 22.63 -0.70 -34.01
CA LYS A 155 22.71 -1.57 -35.22
C LYS A 155 23.52 -0.93 -36.35
N GLY A 156 23.54 0.41 -36.46
CA GLY A 156 24.30 1.16 -37.47
C GLY A 156 25.80 1.28 -37.20
N CYS A 157 26.23 1.15 -35.95
CA CYS A 157 27.64 1.17 -35.55
C CYS A 157 28.15 -0.27 -35.48
N GLY A 158 28.84 -0.74 -36.53
CA GLY A 158 29.43 -2.09 -36.56
C GLY A 158 30.23 -2.42 -35.28
N VAL A 159 30.21 -3.70 -34.86
CA VAL A 159 30.85 -4.14 -33.61
C VAL A 159 32.37 -4.20 -33.76
N ARG A 160 33.04 -3.04 -33.67
CA ARG A 160 34.47 -2.89 -33.99
C ARG A 160 35.41 -3.19 -32.82
N SER A 161 34.94 -3.12 -31.57
CA SER A 161 35.75 -3.31 -30.36
C SER A 161 35.27 -4.51 -29.52
N ALA A 162 36.21 -5.23 -28.90
CA ALA A 162 35.92 -6.33 -27.97
C ALA A 162 34.99 -5.90 -26.82
N GLY A 163 35.15 -4.67 -26.31
CA GLY A 163 34.26 -4.11 -25.29
C GLY A 163 32.82 -3.92 -25.77
N GLN A 164 32.60 -3.63 -27.06
CA GLN A 164 31.27 -3.52 -27.65
C GLN A 164 30.58 -4.89 -27.77
N LYS A 165 31.35 -5.96 -28.06
CA LYS A 165 30.84 -7.35 -28.08
C LYS A 165 30.36 -7.77 -26.70
N VAL A 166 31.14 -7.47 -25.65
CA VAL A 166 30.78 -7.77 -24.26
C VAL A 166 29.51 -7.03 -23.84
N LYS A 167 29.41 -5.72 -24.13
CA LYS A 167 28.20 -4.94 -23.81
C LYS A 167 26.95 -5.48 -24.51
N ARG A 168 27.04 -5.82 -25.81
CA ARG A 168 25.93 -6.46 -26.54
C ARG A 168 25.56 -7.82 -25.96
N GLY A 169 26.55 -8.64 -25.59
CA GLY A 169 26.30 -9.91 -24.90
C GLY A 169 25.58 -9.74 -23.57
N LEU A 170 26.02 -8.78 -22.74
CA LEU A 170 25.39 -8.48 -21.45
C LEU A 170 23.93 -8.04 -21.62
N HIS A 171 23.65 -7.12 -22.56
CA HIS A 171 22.27 -6.69 -22.83
C HIS A 171 21.40 -7.83 -23.38
N ALA A 172 21.95 -8.74 -24.19
CA ALA A 172 21.23 -9.92 -24.65
C ALA A 172 20.92 -10.91 -23.51
N VAL A 173 21.85 -11.10 -22.57
CA VAL A 173 21.62 -11.92 -21.37
C VAL A 173 20.53 -11.32 -20.48
N ILE A 174 20.54 -9.99 -20.28
CA ILE A 174 19.50 -9.29 -19.50
C ILE A 174 18.12 -9.50 -20.15
N VAL A 175 18.01 -9.42 -21.48
CA VAL A 175 16.76 -9.71 -22.20
C VAL A 175 16.32 -11.16 -21.98
N ALA A 176 17.25 -12.13 -22.07
CA ALA A 176 16.94 -13.54 -21.85
C ALA A 176 16.42 -13.78 -20.43
N VAL A 177 17.06 -13.18 -19.41
CA VAL A 177 16.59 -13.23 -18.01
C VAL A 177 15.23 -12.57 -17.88
N GLY A 178 15.00 -11.42 -18.51
CA GLY A 178 13.69 -10.75 -18.50
C GLY A 178 12.57 -11.63 -19.07
N ILE A 179 12.82 -12.31 -20.19
CA ILE A 179 11.86 -13.25 -20.80
C ILE A 179 11.62 -14.46 -19.88
N LEU A 180 12.68 -15.01 -19.27
CA LEU A 180 12.56 -16.11 -18.31
C LEU A 180 11.74 -15.69 -17.07
N MET A 181 11.90 -14.46 -16.58
CA MET A 181 11.10 -13.94 -15.47
C MET A 181 9.62 -13.77 -15.85
N ILE A 182 9.31 -13.36 -17.08
CA ILE A 182 7.92 -13.28 -17.57
C ILE A 182 7.30 -14.68 -17.61
N VAL A 183 7.93 -15.63 -18.30
CA VAL A 183 7.40 -16.99 -18.47
C VAL A 183 7.34 -17.71 -17.13
N GLY A 184 8.42 -17.67 -16.35
CA GLY A 184 8.50 -18.27 -15.03
C GLY A 184 7.53 -17.65 -14.03
N GLY A 185 7.35 -16.33 -14.07
CA GLY A 185 6.39 -15.62 -13.22
C GLY A 185 4.95 -16.01 -13.53
N ILE A 186 4.55 -16.03 -14.81
CA ILE A 186 3.21 -16.46 -15.22
C ILE A 186 2.97 -17.93 -14.84
N TYR A 187 3.93 -18.80 -15.11
CA TYR A 187 3.83 -20.24 -14.82
C TYR A 187 3.74 -20.53 -13.31
N SER A 188 4.57 -19.86 -12.51
CA SER A 188 4.58 -19.99 -11.05
C SER A 188 3.23 -19.58 -10.45
N VAL A 189 2.67 -18.46 -10.90
CA VAL A 189 1.35 -18.01 -10.44
C VAL A 189 0.26 -18.98 -10.87
N ALA A 190 0.29 -19.48 -12.11
CA ALA A 190 -0.69 -20.45 -12.59
C ALA A 190 -0.72 -21.73 -11.74
N ILE A 191 0.44 -22.27 -11.37
CA ILE A 191 0.52 -23.43 -10.47
C ILE A 191 0.03 -23.08 -9.07
N SER A 192 0.44 -21.93 -8.54
CA SER A 192 0.06 -21.52 -7.18
C SER A 192 -1.46 -21.37 -7.04
N ILE A 193 -2.12 -20.81 -8.06
CA ILE A 193 -3.58 -20.72 -8.12
C ILE A 193 -4.20 -22.12 -8.20
N ARG A 194 -3.65 -23.02 -9.04
CA ARG A 194 -4.15 -24.39 -9.18
C ARG A 194 -4.10 -25.15 -7.86
N ASN A 195 -2.98 -25.06 -7.15
CA ASN A 195 -2.79 -25.75 -5.87
C ASN A 195 -3.73 -25.17 -4.81
N ALA A 196 -3.85 -23.85 -4.73
CA ALA A 196 -4.72 -23.21 -3.76
C ALA A 196 -6.22 -23.53 -3.96
N PHE A 197 -6.67 -23.83 -5.20
CA PHE A 197 -8.00 -24.39 -5.44
C PHE A 197 -8.11 -25.88 -5.13
N ALA A 198 -7.03 -26.65 -5.31
CA ALA A 198 -7.02 -28.08 -5.02
C ALA A 198 -6.99 -28.38 -3.51
N ASP A 199 -6.24 -27.57 -2.77
CA ASP A 199 -6.07 -27.69 -1.31
C ASP A 199 -7.26 -27.12 -0.54
N GLY A 200 -8.16 -26.39 -1.22
CA GLY A 200 -9.37 -25.80 -0.62
C GLY A 200 -9.13 -24.49 0.12
N ASP A 201 -7.94 -23.90 0.00
CA ASP A 201 -7.55 -22.64 0.64
C ASP A 201 -8.35 -21.43 0.12
N ILE A 202 -8.89 -21.51 -1.10
CA ILE A 202 -9.66 -20.42 -1.72
C ILE A 202 -11.06 -20.94 -2.10
N SER A 203 -12.11 -20.36 -1.50
CA SER A 203 -13.49 -20.55 -1.94
C SER A 203 -13.74 -19.90 -3.32
N ARG A 204 -14.80 -20.31 -4.02
CA ARG A 204 -15.08 -19.75 -5.35
C ARG A 204 -15.23 -18.22 -5.27
N VAL A 205 -14.62 -17.50 -6.22
CA VAL A 205 -14.54 -16.01 -6.27
C VAL A 205 -15.92 -15.33 -6.36
N PHE A 206 -17.00 -16.09 -6.52
CA PHE A 206 -18.39 -15.63 -6.47
C PHE A 206 -19.30 -16.67 -5.81
N ASP A 207 -18.91 -17.17 -4.64
CA ASP A 207 -19.72 -18.14 -3.91
C ASP A 207 -20.84 -17.41 -3.14
N CYS A 208 -22.05 -17.38 -3.71
CA CYS A 208 -23.26 -17.03 -2.97
C CYS A 208 -23.66 -18.25 -2.14
N ARG A 209 -23.03 -18.40 -0.96
CA ARG A 209 -23.27 -19.52 -0.05
C ARG A 209 -24.68 -19.43 0.54
N ASP A 210 -25.47 -20.48 0.35
CA ASP A 210 -26.85 -20.55 0.85
C ASP A 210 -26.86 -20.61 2.39
N ASN A 211 -27.47 -19.59 3.01
CA ASN A 211 -27.65 -19.47 4.45
C ASN A 211 -29.10 -19.77 4.89
N SER A 212 -29.92 -20.36 4.01
CA SER A 212 -31.30 -20.78 4.32
C SER A 212 -31.39 -21.96 5.30
N GLY A 213 -30.25 -22.56 5.67
CA GLY A 213 -30.14 -23.61 6.69
C GLY A 213 -30.19 -23.09 8.13
N PHE A 214 -31.34 -22.60 8.58
CA PHE A 214 -31.77 -22.87 9.96
C PHE A 214 -32.36 -24.29 9.97
N SER A 215 -31.49 -25.31 10.00
CA SER A 215 -31.90 -26.67 10.34
C SER A 215 -31.60 -26.90 11.82
N SER A 216 -32.67 -27.27 12.53
CA SER A 216 -32.75 -27.66 13.95
C SER A 216 -31.76 -28.75 14.36
#